data_AF-A0A371JCF0-F1
#
_entry.id   AF-A0A371JCF0-F1
#
_cell.length_a   1.000
_cell.length_b   1.000
_cell.length_c   1.000
_cell.angle_alpha   90.00
_cell.angle_beta   90.00
_cell.angle_gamma   90.00
#
_symmetry.space_group_name_H-M   'P 1'
#
loop_
_entity.id
_entity.type
_entity.pdbx_description
1 polymer ?
#
loop_
_entity_poly.entity_id
_entity_poly.type
_entity_poly.pdbx_seq_one_letter_code
_entity_poly.pdbx_strand_id
1 'polypeptide(L)'
;MQITGNGLKKPEIQEINIKSFGDNVDILDEHLSNTDIHVNAGKIAEITESDELSQINSTDTNSTMWGKIKKSISVLDDHVDAVASETTLGHIKIGTGLQMTDDVASVKIANDLTTDDSDTVLSAAMGKSLKDNKAPNNHASTSTTYGTGNASNYGHVKLSDNYTTSAGAEATGVGASSKAVADAYNKINTVLNNKLDKPTSVIYKISQTIPSSLLNGFVQYAGSEAATFTLPTSANRYGQALTFWNNGLSTLTLAVPDSYFCGPGTSVNTKQYILKQNETLLVMSDGYNWIVIAGFKI
;
A
#
# COMPACT_ATOMS: atom_id res chain seq x y z
N MET A 1 -114.04 0.29 34.79
CA MET A 1 -112.72 -0.17 34.31
C MET A 1 -111.66 0.83 34.75
N GLN A 2 -110.71 0.42 35.60
CA GLN A 2 -109.57 1.26 35.98
C GLN A 2 -108.49 1.19 34.89
N ILE A 3 -107.78 2.30 34.66
CA ILE A 3 -106.68 2.39 33.69
C ILE A 3 -105.43 2.84 34.46
N THR A 4 -104.30 2.21 34.20
CA THR A 4 -103.02 2.51 34.86
C THR A 4 -102.35 3.76 34.29
N GLY A 5 -101.21 4.19 34.87
CA GLY A 5 -100.50 5.39 34.46
C GLY A 5 -100.02 5.35 33.00
N ASN A 6 -99.64 4.16 32.51
CA ASN A 6 -99.24 3.95 31.10
C ASN A 6 -100.37 3.41 30.22
N GLY A 7 -101.64 3.51 30.66
CA GLY A 7 -102.79 3.22 29.80
C GLY A 7 -103.23 1.75 29.76
N LEU A 8 -102.72 0.87 30.63
CA LEU A 8 -103.18 -0.52 30.70
C LEU A 8 -104.55 -0.60 31.38
N LYS A 9 -105.46 -1.42 30.83
CA LYS A 9 -106.81 -1.60 31.38
C LYS A 9 -106.81 -2.69 32.45
N LYS A 10 -107.20 -2.35 33.68
CA LYS A 10 -107.46 -3.34 34.73
C LYS A 10 -108.83 -3.99 34.53
N PRO A 11 -108.93 -5.33 34.60
CA PRO A 11 -110.21 -6.02 34.58
C PRO A 11 -111.09 -5.61 35.79
N GLU A 12 -112.40 -5.57 35.62
CA GLU A 12 -113.34 -5.28 36.71
C GLU A 12 -113.47 -6.49 37.65
N ILE A 13 -113.11 -6.28 38.92
CA ILE A 13 -113.10 -7.35 39.94
C ILE A 13 -114.52 -7.50 40.49
N GLN A 14 -115.30 -8.45 39.96
CA GLN A 14 -116.65 -8.74 40.44
C GLN A 14 -116.79 -10.09 41.18
N GLU A 15 -115.76 -10.96 41.20
CA GLU A 15 -115.76 -12.21 41.97
C GLU A 15 -114.36 -12.58 42.51
N ILE A 16 -114.35 -13.42 43.55
CA ILE A 16 -113.30 -13.63 44.57
C ILE A 16 -111.91 -14.09 44.06
N ASN A 17 -111.71 -14.35 42.76
CA ASN A 17 -110.44 -14.94 42.28
C ASN A 17 -109.82 -14.30 41.02
N ILE A 18 -109.99 -12.98 40.83
CA ILE A 18 -109.39 -12.22 39.70
C ILE A 18 -108.28 -11.26 40.19
N LYS A 19 -108.01 -11.20 41.51
CA LYS A 19 -107.00 -10.31 42.10
C LYS A 19 -105.62 -10.50 41.46
N SER A 20 -105.24 -11.73 41.15
CA SER A 20 -103.97 -12.07 40.49
C SER A 20 -103.79 -11.42 39.11
N PHE A 21 -104.86 -11.21 38.35
CA PHE A 21 -104.78 -10.51 37.06
C PHE A 21 -104.64 -9.00 37.21
N GLY A 22 -105.28 -8.42 38.23
CA GLY A 22 -105.08 -7.01 38.60
C GLY A 22 -103.64 -6.75 39.03
N ASP A 23 -103.09 -7.64 39.87
CA ASP A 23 -101.70 -7.57 40.35
C ASP A 23 -100.70 -7.70 39.17
N ASN A 24 -100.96 -8.56 38.18
CA ASN A 24 -100.12 -8.67 36.98
C ASN A 24 -100.14 -7.40 36.11
N VAL A 25 -101.30 -6.74 35.99
CA VAL A 25 -101.41 -5.47 35.24
C VAL A 25 -100.65 -4.35 35.97
N ASP A 26 -100.64 -4.37 37.29
CA ASP A 26 -99.85 -3.44 38.10
C ASP A 26 -98.34 -3.66 37.93
N ILE A 27 -97.88 -4.92 37.95
CA ILE A 27 -96.47 -5.26 37.69
C ILE A 27 -96.05 -4.83 36.28
N LEU A 28 -96.92 -5.03 35.28
CA LEU A 28 -96.66 -4.60 33.91
C LEU A 28 -96.59 -3.07 33.78
N ASP A 29 -97.45 -2.34 34.48
CA ASP A 29 -97.42 -0.88 34.49
C ASP A 29 -96.17 -0.35 35.20
N GLU A 30 -95.74 -1.01 36.28
CA GLU A 30 -94.49 -0.71 36.98
C GLU A 30 -93.28 -0.95 36.06
N HIS A 31 -93.24 -2.08 35.36
CA HIS A 31 -92.17 -2.38 34.40
C HIS A 31 -92.14 -1.40 33.22
N LEU A 32 -93.30 -0.97 32.71
CA LEU A 32 -93.39 0.05 31.65
C LEU A 32 -92.98 1.45 32.13
N SER A 33 -93.18 1.74 33.42
CA SER A 33 -92.70 2.97 34.07
C SER A 33 -91.21 2.92 34.40
N ASN A 34 -90.61 1.72 34.38
CA ASN A 34 -89.23 1.53 34.79
C ASN A 34 -88.25 2.02 33.71
N THR A 35 -87.71 3.21 33.94
CA THR A 35 -86.69 3.82 33.06
C THR A 35 -85.31 3.17 33.15
N ASP A 36 -85.08 2.24 34.10
CA ASP A 36 -83.78 1.58 34.27
C ASP A 36 -83.42 0.64 33.11
N ILE A 37 -84.40 0.27 32.28
CA ILE A 37 -84.19 -0.57 31.10
C ILE A 37 -83.62 0.24 29.93
N HIS A 38 -83.74 1.58 29.96
CA HIS A 38 -83.29 2.44 28.88
C HIS A 38 -81.88 2.97 29.16
N VAL A 39 -80.97 2.72 28.23
CA VAL A 39 -79.62 3.27 28.26
C VAL A 39 -79.69 4.80 28.15
N ASN A 40 -79.56 5.51 29.29
CA ASN A 40 -79.55 6.97 29.32
C ASN A 40 -78.17 7.50 28.89
N ALA A 41 -78.09 8.02 27.66
CA ALA A 41 -76.86 8.56 27.10
C ALA A 41 -76.23 9.69 27.94
N GLY A 42 -77.04 10.51 28.62
CA GLY A 42 -76.54 11.57 29.51
C GLY A 42 -75.85 11.02 30.75
N LYS A 43 -76.42 9.98 31.37
CA LYS A 43 -75.77 9.27 32.50
C LYS A 43 -74.49 8.58 32.07
N ILE A 44 -74.42 8.04 30.84
CA ILE A 44 -73.17 7.48 30.31
C ILE A 44 -72.11 8.55 30.13
N ALA A 45 -72.47 9.75 29.68
CA ALA A 45 -71.53 10.86 29.50
C ALA A 45 -70.82 11.22 30.82
N GLU A 46 -71.50 11.14 31.96
CA GLU A 46 -70.96 11.43 33.30
C GLU A 46 -70.04 10.34 33.87
N ILE A 47 -70.10 9.10 33.36
CA ILE A 47 -69.21 8.02 33.81
C ILE A 47 -67.76 8.35 33.44
N THR A 48 -66.85 8.34 34.42
CA THR A 48 -65.43 8.58 34.21
C THR A 48 -64.81 7.54 33.27
N GLU A 49 -63.96 7.98 32.35
CA GLU A 49 -63.12 7.10 31.55
C GLU A 49 -62.19 6.28 32.45
N SER A 50 -61.92 5.02 32.09
CA SER A 50 -60.94 4.20 32.79
C SER A 50 -59.52 4.73 32.56
N ASP A 51 -58.69 4.77 33.61
CA ASP A 51 -57.30 5.23 33.51
C ASP A 51 -56.47 4.34 32.56
N GLU A 52 -56.73 3.04 32.57
CA GLU A 52 -56.01 2.04 31.76
C GLU A 52 -56.95 1.28 30.82
N LEU A 53 -56.41 0.90 29.65
CA LEU A 53 -57.08 0.03 28.69
C LEU A 53 -57.03 -1.43 29.19
N SER A 54 -58.17 -1.96 29.63
CA SER A 54 -58.26 -3.29 30.21
C SER A 54 -59.45 -4.09 29.66
N GLN A 55 -59.34 -5.42 29.69
CA GLN A 55 -60.42 -6.30 29.22
C GLN A 55 -61.66 -6.16 30.12
N ILE A 56 -62.84 -6.18 29.49
CA ILE A 56 -64.12 -6.32 30.18
C ILE A 56 -64.25 -7.78 30.64
N ASN A 57 -64.64 -7.98 31.90
CA ASN A 57 -64.84 -9.31 32.46
C ASN A 57 -66.08 -9.37 33.36
N SER A 58 -66.35 -10.55 33.93
CA SER A 58 -67.56 -10.83 34.71
C SER A 58 -67.64 -10.11 36.06
N THR A 59 -66.58 -9.43 36.52
CA THR A 59 -66.60 -8.62 37.74
C THR A 59 -66.90 -7.14 37.47
N ASP A 60 -67.01 -6.73 36.20
CA ASP A 60 -67.33 -5.36 35.85
C ASP A 60 -68.80 -5.02 36.12
N THR A 61 -69.02 -3.83 36.69
CA THR A 61 -70.34 -3.21 36.78
C THR A 61 -70.65 -2.47 35.49
N ASN A 62 -71.92 -2.12 35.24
CA ASN A 62 -72.29 -1.29 34.09
C ASN A 62 -71.47 0.01 34.03
N SER A 63 -71.18 0.64 35.17
CA SER A 63 -70.37 1.85 35.23
C SER A 63 -68.92 1.60 34.76
N THR A 64 -68.28 0.55 35.28
CA THR A 64 -66.89 0.24 34.92
C THR A 64 -66.76 -0.28 33.49
N MET A 65 -67.75 -1.05 32.99
CA MET A 65 -67.81 -1.44 31.58
C MET A 65 -67.84 -0.22 30.65
N TRP A 66 -68.73 0.75 30.92
CA TRP A 66 -68.81 1.97 30.11
C TRP A 66 -67.54 2.81 30.20
N GLY A 67 -66.87 2.89 31.36
CA GLY A 67 -65.57 3.54 31.49
C GLY A 67 -64.47 2.90 30.64
N LYS A 68 -64.43 1.56 30.56
CA LYS A 68 -63.49 0.81 29.69
C LYS A 68 -63.82 0.96 28.19
N ILE A 69 -65.10 0.98 27.84
CA ILE A 69 -65.55 1.24 26.46
C ILE A 69 -65.12 2.64 26.03
N LYS A 70 -65.33 3.66 26.88
CA LYS A 70 -64.85 5.03 26.63
C LYS A 70 -63.34 5.07 26.40
N LYS A 71 -62.56 4.40 27.27
CA LYS A 71 -61.11 4.32 27.11
C LYS A 71 -60.71 3.70 25.77
N SER A 72 -61.40 2.63 25.39
CA SER A 72 -61.13 1.94 24.12
C SER A 72 -61.41 2.84 22.91
N ILE A 73 -62.47 3.66 22.97
CA ILE A 73 -62.80 4.64 21.93
C ILE A 73 -61.77 5.78 21.90
N SER A 74 -61.39 6.33 23.06
CA SER A 74 -60.35 7.37 23.13
C SER A 74 -59.03 6.90 22.52
N VAL A 75 -58.56 5.70 22.86
CA VAL A 75 -57.33 5.13 22.30
C VAL A 75 -57.44 4.90 20.79
N LEU A 76 -58.62 4.52 20.29
CA LEU A 76 -58.87 4.38 18.85
C LEU A 76 -58.80 5.74 18.14
N ASP A 77 -59.33 6.80 18.74
CA ASP A 77 -59.28 8.16 18.23
C ASP A 77 -57.82 8.66 18.15
N ASP A 78 -57.05 8.47 19.24
CA ASP A 78 -55.63 8.79 19.28
C ASP A 78 -54.82 8.04 18.21
N HIS A 79 -55.12 6.75 17.98
CA HIS A 79 -54.47 5.97 16.92
C HIS A 79 -54.84 6.45 15.52
N VAL A 80 -56.05 6.97 15.30
CA VAL A 80 -56.46 7.54 14.00
C VAL A 80 -55.65 8.80 13.69
N ASP A 81 -55.38 9.63 14.69
CA ASP A 81 -54.53 10.82 14.56
C ASP A 81 -53.04 10.47 14.36
N ALA A 82 -52.62 9.29 14.83
CA ALA A 82 -51.27 8.77 14.65
C ALA A 82 -51.08 7.94 13.36
N VAL A 83 -52.03 7.97 12.42
CA VAL A 83 -51.89 7.32 11.11
C VAL A 83 -50.85 8.07 10.26
N ALA A 84 -50.04 7.31 9.50
CA ALA A 84 -49.08 7.89 8.57
C ALA A 84 -49.78 8.73 7.51
N SER A 85 -49.23 9.91 7.22
CA SER A 85 -49.67 10.81 6.17
C SER A 85 -48.62 10.93 5.06
N GLU A 86 -48.83 11.82 4.09
CA GLU A 86 -47.82 12.15 3.09
C GLU A 86 -46.55 12.77 3.69
N THR A 87 -46.66 13.41 4.87
CA THR A 87 -45.56 14.16 5.51
C THR A 87 -45.18 13.67 6.92
N THR A 88 -45.91 12.69 7.49
CA THR A 88 -45.65 12.15 8.84
C THR A 88 -45.73 10.63 8.83
N LEU A 89 -44.87 9.95 9.58
CA LEU A 89 -44.81 8.47 9.55
C LEU A 89 -45.72 7.76 10.54
N GLY A 90 -46.41 8.48 11.44
CA GLY A 90 -47.22 7.83 12.47
C GLY A 90 -46.42 6.84 13.32
N HIS A 91 -47.01 5.70 13.68
CA HIS A 91 -46.34 4.61 14.43
C HIS A 91 -45.55 3.61 13.55
N ILE A 92 -45.03 4.02 12.39
CA ILE A 92 -44.22 3.13 11.54
C ILE A 92 -42.85 2.85 12.20
N LYS A 93 -42.49 1.57 12.27
CA LYS A 93 -41.14 1.16 12.66
C LYS A 93 -40.16 1.44 11.52
N ILE A 94 -39.31 2.45 11.69
CA ILE A 94 -38.17 2.70 10.80
C ILE A 94 -36.95 1.87 11.24
N GLY A 95 -36.26 1.28 10.26
CA GLY A 95 -35.01 0.56 10.51
C GLY A 95 -33.85 1.49 10.89
N THR A 96 -32.71 0.93 11.26
CA THR A 96 -31.53 1.69 11.72
C THR A 96 -30.85 2.53 10.63
N GLY A 97 -31.06 2.20 9.35
CA GLY A 97 -30.55 2.99 8.21
C GLY A 97 -31.37 4.23 7.83
N LEU A 98 -32.48 4.47 8.54
CA LEU A 98 -33.30 5.68 8.40
C LEU A 98 -33.27 6.47 9.70
N GLN A 99 -33.29 7.80 9.59
CA GLN A 99 -33.36 8.71 10.74
C GLN A 99 -34.58 9.62 10.61
N MET A 100 -35.12 10.04 11.76
CA MET A 100 -36.21 11.02 11.83
C MET A 100 -35.64 12.37 12.21
N THR A 101 -36.06 13.39 11.47
CA THR A 101 -35.82 14.78 11.83
C THR A 101 -37.06 15.55 11.41
N ASP A 102 -37.65 16.29 12.36
CA ASP A 102 -38.88 17.08 12.14
C ASP A 102 -39.99 16.28 11.43
N ASP A 103 -40.29 15.08 11.94
CA ASP A 103 -41.30 14.12 11.43
C ASP A 103 -41.08 13.57 10.01
N VAL A 104 -39.93 13.88 9.39
CA VAL A 104 -39.54 13.36 8.08
C VAL A 104 -38.53 12.23 8.23
N ALA A 105 -38.83 11.06 7.64
CA ALA A 105 -37.82 10.01 7.46
C ALA A 105 -36.84 10.39 6.35
N SER A 106 -35.55 10.30 6.66
CA SER A 106 -34.49 10.39 5.68
C SER A 106 -33.50 9.25 5.85
N VAL A 107 -32.72 8.98 4.80
CA VAL A 107 -31.59 8.05 4.89
C VAL A 107 -30.56 8.64 5.85
N LYS A 108 -30.04 7.81 6.76
CA LYS A 108 -28.93 8.19 7.62
C LYS A 108 -27.65 8.32 6.78
N ILE A 109 -27.19 9.56 6.58
CA ILE A 109 -26.05 9.89 5.71
C ILE A 109 -24.90 10.46 6.53
N ALA A 110 -23.72 9.86 6.40
CA ALA A 110 -22.47 10.43 6.88
C ALA A 110 -21.89 11.39 5.83
N ASN A 111 -21.60 12.61 6.25
CA ASN A 111 -20.93 13.61 5.42
C ASN A 111 -19.44 13.77 5.75
N ASP A 112 -18.87 12.75 6.36
CA ASP A 112 -17.45 12.62 6.68
C ASP A 112 -17.03 11.14 6.54
N LEU A 113 -15.77 10.83 6.85
CA LEU A 113 -15.21 9.47 6.80
C LEU A 113 -14.79 9.00 8.21
N THR A 114 -15.51 9.43 9.25
CA THR A 114 -15.12 9.18 10.64
C THR A 114 -15.92 8.06 11.31
N THR A 115 -17.10 7.75 10.77
CA THR A 115 -17.96 6.68 11.29
C THR A 115 -17.67 5.33 10.63
N ASP A 116 -17.74 4.28 11.43
CA ASP A 116 -17.70 2.86 11.03
C ASP A 116 -19.08 2.19 11.13
N ASP A 117 -20.14 2.98 11.34
CA ASP A 117 -21.51 2.49 11.45
C ASP A 117 -22.01 1.90 10.12
N SER A 118 -22.26 0.59 10.11
CA SER A 118 -22.71 -0.16 8.94
C SER A 118 -24.12 0.24 8.46
N ASP A 119 -24.91 0.91 9.29
CA ASP A 119 -26.25 1.36 8.93
C ASP A 119 -26.26 2.79 8.33
N THR A 120 -25.12 3.49 8.36
CA THR A 120 -24.99 4.84 7.80
C THR A 120 -24.37 4.79 6.41
N VAL A 121 -25.04 5.39 5.42
CA VAL A 121 -24.48 5.48 4.05
C VAL A 121 -23.58 6.71 3.90
N LEU A 122 -22.59 6.65 3.01
CA LEU A 122 -21.77 7.81 2.68
C LEU A 122 -22.49 8.78 1.74
N SER A 123 -22.30 10.07 1.97
CA SER A 123 -22.81 11.10 1.05
C SER A 123 -22.14 10.99 -0.32
N ALA A 124 -22.84 11.43 -1.38
CA ALA A 124 -22.27 11.47 -2.72
C ALA A 124 -21.02 12.37 -2.81
N ALA A 125 -20.97 13.43 -2.00
CA ALA A 125 -19.80 14.30 -1.89
C ALA A 125 -18.58 13.55 -1.34
N MET A 126 -18.78 12.70 -0.32
CA MET A 126 -17.70 11.87 0.22
C MET A 126 -17.31 10.74 -0.73
N GLY A 127 -18.25 10.15 -1.46
CA GLY A 127 -17.95 9.21 -2.55
C GLY A 127 -17.05 9.83 -3.63
N LYS A 128 -17.30 11.09 -4.00
CA LYS A 128 -16.43 11.86 -4.90
C LYS A 128 -15.07 12.16 -4.26
N SER A 129 -15.03 12.58 -3.01
CA SER A 129 -13.78 12.84 -2.28
C SER A 129 -12.90 11.58 -2.23
N LEU A 130 -13.47 10.41 -1.96
CA LEU A 130 -12.75 9.13 -1.98
C LEU A 130 -12.20 8.80 -3.36
N LYS A 131 -12.96 9.07 -4.43
CA LYS A 131 -12.50 8.89 -5.81
C LYS A 131 -11.34 9.82 -6.13
N ASP A 132 -11.45 11.10 -5.79
CA ASP A 132 -10.48 12.14 -6.13
C ASP A 132 -9.19 12.02 -5.30
N ASN A 133 -9.29 11.51 -4.08
CA ASN A 133 -8.15 11.26 -3.18
C ASN A 133 -7.63 9.82 -3.23
N LYS A 134 -8.18 8.96 -4.10
CA LYS A 134 -7.66 7.60 -4.26
C LYS A 134 -6.28 7.68 -4.87
N ALA A 135 -5.35 6.99 -4.22
CA ALA A 135 -4.03 6.71 -4.76
C ALA A 135 -4.15 6.18 -6.22
N PRO A 136 -3.41 6.76 -7.20
CA PRO A 136 -3.45 6.31 -8.59
C PRO A 136 -3.38 4.78 -8.74
N ASN A 137 -4.17 4.22 -9.67
CA ASN A 137 -4.30 2.77 -9.80
C ASN A 137 -3.00 2.03 -10.17
N ASN A 138 -1.98 2.78 -10.60
CA ASN A 138 -0.66 2.24 -10.90
C ASN A 138 0.43 3.12 -10.28
N HIS A 139 0.77 2.86 -9.01
CA HIS A 139 1.89 3.52 -8.33
C HIS A 139 3.27 3.05 -8.82
N ALA A 140 3.33 1.92 -9.54
CA ALA A 140 4.51 1.42 -10.22
C ALA A 140 4.38 1.66 -11.73
N SER A 141 4.38 2.93 -12.14
CA SER A 141 4.36 3.31 -13.55
C SER A 141 5.74 3.09 -14.18
N THR A 142 5.79 2.66 -15.45
CA THR A 142 7.01 2.70 -16.26
C THR A 142 7.31 4.10 -16.80
N SER A 143 6.40 5.06 -16.60
CA SER A 143 6.58 6.47 -16.92
C SER A 143 7.26 7.20 -15.76
N THR A 144 8.35 7.91 -16.05
CA THR A 144 9.21 8.60 -15.08
C THR A 144 8.55 9.80 -14.37
N THR A 145 7.31 10.15 -14.73
CA THR A 145 6.64 11.35 -14.25
C THR A 145 5.83 11.11 -12.96
N TYR A 146 5.45 9.86 -12.67
CA TYR A 146 4.62 9.52 -11.51
C TYR A 146 5.29 8.43 -10.67
N GLY A 147 5.75 8.83 -9.48
CA GLY A 147 6.30 7.90 -8.48
C GLY A 147 7.76 7.51 -8.67
N THR A 148 8.53 8.21 -9.52
CA THR A 148 9.99 8.00 -9.63
C THR A 148 10.72 8.70 -8.50
N GLY A 149 11.55 7.96 -7.78
CA GLY A 149 12.43 8.48 -6.74
C GLY A 149 13.64 9.17 -7.34
N ASN A 150 13.88 10.41 -6.95
CA ASN A 150 15.05 11.21 -7.33
C ASN A 150 15.44 12.15 -6.16
N ALA A 151 16.39 13.05 -6.35
CA ALA A 151 16.89 13.95 -5.31
C ALA A 151 15.85 14.96 -4.82
N SER A 152 14.86 15.30 -5.64
CA SER A 152 13.77 16.23 -5.30
C SER A 152 12.48 15.51 -4.90
N ASN A 153 12.29 14.27 -5.34
CA ASN A 153 11.03 13.55 -5.25
C ASN A 153 11.21 12.23 -4.48
N TYR A 154 10.40 12.03 -3.44
CA TYR A 154 10.25 10.72 -2.80
C TYR A 154 9.45 9.78 -3.72
N GLY A 155 10.05 8.65 -4.13
CA GLY A 155 9.45 7.68 -5.05
C GLY A 155 10.23 6.38 -5.19
N HIS A 156 9.86 5.55 -6.15
CA HIS A 156 10.49 4.26 -6.45
C HIS A 156 11.77 4.39 -7.26
N VAL A 157 12.75 3.55 -6.94
CA VAL A 157 14.01 3.42 -7.69
C VAL A 157 14.04 2.03 -8.33
N LYS A 158 14.31 1.97 -9.64
CA LYS A 158 14.56 0.71 -10.36
C LYS A 158 16.01 0.28 -10.13
N LEU A 159 16.21 -0.97 -9.69
CA LEU A 159 17.56 -1.54 -9.56
C LEU A 159 18.04 -2.09 -10.90
N SER A 160 19.30 -1.80 -11.25
CA SER A 160 19.96 -2.24 -12.48
C SER A 160 21.18 -3.10 -12.18
N ASP A 161 21.30 -4.22 -12.90
CA ASP A 161 22.49 -5.09 -12.88
C ASP A 161 23.60 -4.60 -13.83
N ASN A 162 23.33 -3.58 -14.66
CA ASN A 162 24.35 -3.01 -15.54
C ASN A 162 25.38 -2.24 -14.70
N TYR A 163 26.64 -2.69 -14.75
CA TYR A 163 27.76 -2.09 -14.01
C TYR A 163 28.87 -1.55 -14.93
N THR A 164 28.74 -1.74 -16.25
CA THR A 164 29.75 -1.30 -17.23
C THR A 164 29.43 0.07 -17.82
N THR A 165 28.18 0.48 -17.76
CA THR A 165 27.68 1.78 -18.24
C THR A 165 26.55 2.26 -17.34
N SER A 166 26.31 3.57 -17.27
CA SER A 166 25.16 4.09 -16.53
C SER A 166 23.87 3.77 -17.28
N ALA A 167 22.86 3.27 -16.56
CA ALA A 167 21.53 3.01 -17.10
C ALA A 167 20.57 4.21 -17.02
N GLY A 168 21.05 5.37 -16.57
CA GLY A 168 20.24 6.60 -16.46
C GLY A 168 20.95 7.74 -15.73
N ALA A 169 20.24 8.86 -15.61
CA ALA A 169 20.63 10.00 -14.76
C ALA A 169 19.77 10.02 -13.49
N GLU A 170 20.10 10.86 -12.52
CA GLU A 170 19.35 10.99 -11.25
C GLU A 170 17.83 11.14 -11.46
N ALA A 171 17.41 11.89 -12.48
CA ALA A 171 16.00 12.08 -12.84
C ALA A 171 15.25 10.81 -13.31
N THR A 172 15.96 9.73 -13.63
CA THR A 172 15.36 8.47 -14.11
C THR A 172 15.05 7.46 -13.01
N GLY A 173 15.48 7.73 -11.76
CA GLY A 173 15.24 6.85 -10.61
C GLY A 173 15.81 5.44 -10.81
N VAL A 174 17.07 5.35 -11.25
CA VAL A 174 17.77 4.07 -11.42
C VAL A 174 18.94 3.98 -10.43
N GLY A 175 19.01 2.88 -9.69
CA GLY A 175 20.08 2.57 -8.75
C GLY A 175 20.85 1.31 -9.13
N ALA A 176 22.10 1.19 -8.68
CA ALA A 176 22.87 -0.05 -8.84
C ALA A 176 22.31 -1.15 -7.92
N SER A 177 22.18 -2.37 -8.45
CA SER A 177 21.83 -3.53 -7.65
C SER A 177 23.05 -4.05 -6.87
N SER A 178 22.80 -4.90 -5.86
CA SER A 178 23.87 -5.60 -5.14
C SER A 178 24.74 -6.45 -6.07
N LYS A 179 24.15 -6.99 -7.15
CA LYS A 179 24.86 -7.75 -8.17
C LYS A 179 25.79 -6.87 -9.00
N ALA A 180 25.32 -5.70 -9.43
CA ALA A 180 26.15 -4.74 -10.15
C ALA A 180 27.39 -4.34 -9.34
N VAL A 181 27.21 -4.09 -8.04
CA VAL A 181 28.31 -3.76 -7.12
C VAL A 181 29.29 -4.93 -6.97
N ALA A 182 28.79 -6.14 -6.77
CA ALA A 182 29.62 -7.33 -6.65
C ALA A 182 30.42 -7.64 -7.93
N ASP A 183 29.78 -7.54 -9.10
CA ASP A 183 30.43 -7.80 -10.39
C ASP A 183 31.52 -6.75 -10.67
N ALA A 184 31.27 -5.47 -10.37
CA ALA A 184 32.27 -4.40 -10.48
C ALA A 184 33.48 -4.65 -9.56
N TYR A 185 33.22 -5.01 -8.29
CA TYR A 185 34.26 -5.35 -7.31
C TYR A 185 35.15 -6.51 -7.79
N ASN A 186 34.53 -7.60 -8.24
CA ASN A 186 35.24 -8.78 -8.75
C ASN A 186 36.08 -8.46 -9.99
N LYS A 187 35.56 -7.62 -10.89
CA LYS A 187 36.29 -7.19 -12.10
C LYS A 187 37.53 -6.39 -11.74
N ILE A 188 37.43 -5.44 -10.82
CA ILE A 188 38.56 -4.63 -10.35
C ILE A 188 39.65 -5.52 -9.75
N ASN A 189 39.28 -6.44 -8.85
CA ASN A 189 40.24 -7.35 -8.23
C ASN A 189 40.94 -8.26 -9.25
N THR A 190 40.21 -8.74 -10.26
CA THR A 190 40.79 -9.54 -11.35
C THR A 190 41.82 -8.73 -12.14
N VAL A 191 41.52 -7.48 -12.46
CA VAL A 191 42.44 -6.60 -13.20
C VAL A 191 43.68 -6.29 -12.37
N LEU A 192 43.51 -6.01 -11.07
CA LEU A 192 44.61 -5.68 -10.19
C LEU A 192 45.56 -6.86 -10.00
N ASN A 193 45.03 -8.05 -9.70
CA ASN A 193 45.82 -9.27 -9.54
C ASN A 193 46.61 -9.59 -10.82
N ASN A 194 46.00 -9.41 -12.00
CA ASN A 194 46.70 -9.63 -13.27
C ASN A 194 47.83 -8.63 -13.53
N LYS A 195 47.74 -7.39 -13.03
CA LYS A 195 48.77 -6.36 -13.19
C LYS A 195 49.87 -6.44 -12.13
N LEU A 196 49.55 -6.89 -10.92
CA LEU A 196 50.47 -6.89 -9.79
C LEU A 196 51.27 -8.20 -9.67
N ASP A 197 50.67 -9.35 -9.94
CA ASP A 197 51.28 -10.67 -9.63
C ASP A 197 52.08 -11.30 -10.77
N LYS A 198 52.13 -10.66 -11.95
CA LYS A 198 52.76 -11.24 -13.16
C LYS A 198 53.63 -10.21 -13.89
N PRO A 199 54.79 -9.79 -13.34
CA PRO A 199 55.80 -9.16 -14.18
C PRO A 199 56.09 -10.11 -15.35
N THR A 200 56.03 -9.59 -16.57
CA THR A 200 56.12 -10.39 -17.78
C THR A 200 57.52 -11.01 -17.88
N SER A 201 57.65 -12.30 -17.57
CA SER A 201 58.91 -13.02 -17.61
C SER A 201 58.95 -13.96 -18.81
N VAL A 202 60.07 -13.96 -19.56
CA VAL A 202 60.26 -14.84 -20.71
C VAL A 202 61.70 -15.32 -20.81
N ILE A 203 61.90 -16.51 -21.39
CA ILE A 203 63.20 -17.10 -21.68
C ILE A 203 63.36 -17.24 -23.19
N TYR A 204 64.45 -16.73 -23.74
CA TYR A 204 64.86 -16.95 -25.13
C TYR A 204 66.20 -17.69 -25.20
N LYS A 205 66.40 -18.47 -26.27
CA LYS A 205 67.63 -19.24 -26.52
C LYS A 205 68.40 -18.81 -27.77
N ILE A 206 67.85 -17.86 -28.53
CA ILE A 206 68.40 -17.34 -29.78
C ILE A 206 68.17 -15.83 -29.84
N SER A 207 68.80 -15.14 -30.79
CA SER A 207 68.56 -13.72 -31.05
C SER A 207 67.08 -13.39 -31.25
N GLN A 208 66.62 -12.27 -30.70
CA GLN A 208 65.20 -11.92 -30.67
C GLN A 208 64.98 -10.40 -30.64
N THR A 209 63.93 -9.92 -31.30
CA THR A 209 63.39 -8.58 -31.03
C THR A 209 62.44 -8.66 -29.86
N ILE A 210 62.73 -7.95 -28.77
CA ILE A 210 61.96 -7.97 -27.53
C ILE A 210 60.66 -7.18 -27.74
N PRO A 211 59.48 -7.82 -27.64
CA PRO A 211 58.21 -7.14 -27.84
C PRO A 211 57.91 -6.17 -26.69
N SER A 212 57.23 -5.07 -27.01
CA SER A 212 56.84 -4.06 -26.01
C SER A 212 55.87 -4.58 -24.94
N SER A 213 55.24 -5.73 -25.14
CA SER A 213 54.42 -6.39 -24.12
C SER A 213 55.24 -6.89 -22.92
N LEU A 214 56.56 -6.99 -23.04
CA LEU A 214 57.46 -7.41 -21.96
C LEU A 214 58.00 -6.24 -21.12
N LEU A 215 57.61 -5.00 -21.44
CA LEU A 215 58.02 -3.84 -20.66
C LEU A 215 57.55 -3.97 -19.21
N ASN A 216 58.39 -3.51 -18.29
CA ASN A 216 58.32 -3.73 -16.85
C ASN A 216 58.45 -5.20 -16.44
N GLY A 217 59.10 -6.00 -17.29
CA GLY A 217 59.27 -7.44 -17.13
C GLY A 217 60.73 -7.90 -17.03
N PHE A 218 60.90 -9.22 -17.08
CA PHE A 218 62.18 -9.93 -16.97
C PHE A 218 62.43 -10.77 -18.22
N VAL A 219 63.63 -10.67 -18.80
CA VAL A 219 64.01 -11.38 -20.02
C VAL A 219 65.29 -12.15 -19.77
N GLN A 220 65.21 -13.47 -19.81
CA GLN A 220 66.36 -14.35 -19.70
C GLN A 220 66.86 -14.79 -21.08
N TYR A 221 68.18 -14.74 -21.27
CA TYR A 221 68.85 -15.50 -22.31
C TYR A 221 69.42 -16.80 -21.73
N ALA A 222 69.21 -17.92 -22.42
CA ALA A 222 69.67 -19.25 -22.01
C ALA A 222 70.19 -20.09 -23.20
N GLY A 223 70.72 -19.43 -24.22
CA GLY A 223 71.31 -20.09 -25.39
C GLY A 223 72.79 -20.45 -25.20
N SER A 224 73.30 -21.33 -26.06
CA SER A 224 74.71 -21.75 -26.05
C SER A 224 75.63 -20.82 -26.84
N GLU A 225 75.10 -20.12 -27.84
CA GLU A 225 75.86 -19.28 -28.77
C GLU A 225 75.80 -17.80 -28.40
N ALA A 226 76.57 -16.95 -29.07
CA ALA A 226 76.38 -15.50 -28.96
C ALA A 226 75.03 -15.11 -29.60
N ALA A 227 74.27 -14.22 -28.95
CA ALA A 227 72.96 -13.77 -29.42
C ALA A 227 72.81 -12.25 -29.31
N THR A 228 71.86 -11.70 -30.07
CA THR A 228 71.48 -10.30 -29.97
C THR A 228 70.00 -10.16 -29.62
N PHE A 229 69.70 -9.40 -28.56
CA PHE A 229 68.35 -8.94 -28.27
C PHE A 229 68.18 -7.50 -28.71
N THR A 230 67.26 -7.27 -29.65
CA THR A 230 66.90 -5.92 -30.07
C THR A 230 65.78 -5.42 -29.18
N LEU A 231 66.04 -4.36 -28.41
CA LEU A 231 65.08 -3.74 -27.51
C LEU A 231 63.97 -3.04 -28.30
N PRO A 232 62.76 -2.89 -27.72
CA PRO A 232 61.75 -2.04 -28.30
C PRO A 232 62.22 -0.58 -28.30
N THR A 233 61.65 0.21 -29.21
CA THR A 233 61.89 1.66 -29.29
C THR A 233 61.63 2.34 -27.94
N SER A 234 62.51 3.25 -27.52
CA SER A 234 62.41 4.00 -26.25
C SER A 234 61.43 5.19 -26.31
N ALA A 235 61.00 5.59 -27.51
CA ALA A 235 60.21 6.79 -27.73
C ALA A 235 58.90 6.78 -26.92
N ASN A 236 58.66 7.84 -26.14
CA ASN A 236 57.46 8.02 -25.30
C ASN A 236 57.23 6.93 -24.23
N ARG A 237 58.29 6.24 -23.79
CA ARG A 237 58.23 5.16 -22.80
C ARG A 237 58.80 5.53 -21.42
N TYR A 238 58.55 6.75 -20.97
CA TYR A 238 59.06 7.27 -19.69
C TYR A 238 58.84 6.30 -18.52
N GLY A 239 59.92 5.91 -17.85
CA GLY A 239 59.89 5.06 -16.66
C GLY A 239 59.64 3.57 -16.92
N GLN A 240 59.44 3.16 -18.18
CA GLN A 240 59.28 1.73 -18.50
C GLN A 240 60.64 1.03 -18.46
N ALA A 241 60.70 -0.13 -17.82
CA ALA A 241 61.96 -0.83 -17.54
C ALA A 241 62.02 -2.24 -18.15
N LEU A 242 63.22 -2.76 -18.34
CA LEU A 242 63.45 -4.16 -18.68
C LEU A 242 64.62 -4.68 -17.87
N THR A 243 64.42 -5.84 -17.26
CA THR A 243 65.52 -6.57 -16.61
C THR A 243 65.96 -7.69 -17.54
N PHE A 244 67.23 -7.71 -17.91
CA PHE A 244 67.84 -8.76 -18.70
C PHE A 244 68.74 -9.62 -17.82
N TRP A 245 68.73 -10.93 -18.02
CA TRP A 245 69.68 -11.85 -17.41
C TRP A 245 70.28 -12.76 -18.47
N ASN A 246 71.60 -12.72 -18.62
CA ASN A 246 72.31 -13.67 -19.45
C ASN A 246 72.68 -14.91 -18.62
N ASN A 247 71.83 -15.93 -18.66
CA ASN A 247 72.11 -17.27 -18.13
C ASN A 247 72.55 -18.25 -19.25
N GLY A 248 73.01 -17.71 -20.38
CA GLY A 248 73.51 -18.49 -21.51
C GLY A 248 74.97 -18.90 -21.30
N LEU A 249 75.52 -19.64 -22.27
CA LEU A 249 76.94 -20.07 -22.25
C LEU A 249 77.88 -19.10 -22.97
N SER A 250 77.34 -18.02 -23.55
CA SER A 250 78.10 -17.04 -24.33
C SER A 250 77.55 -15.63 -24.11
N THR A 251 78.13 -14.63 -24.78
CA THR A 251 77.75 -13.21 -24.65
C THR A 251 76.40 -12.90 -25.28
N LEU A 252 75.58 -12.11 -24.58
CA LEU A 252 74.35 -11.53 -25.09
C LEU A 252 74.59 -10.06 -25.43
N THR A 253 74.33 -9.67 -26.67
CA THR A 253 74.34 -8.25 -27.08
C THR A 253 72.93 -7.69 -27.00
N LEU A 254 72.74 -6.65 -26.21
CA LEU A 254 71.51 -5.85 -26.22
C LEU A 254 71.68 -4.74 -27.24
N ALA A 255 70.80 -4.62 -28.22
CA ALA A 255 70.86 -3.61 -29.27
C ALA A 255 69.62 -2.71 -29.23
N VAL A 256 69.80 -1.42 -29.50
CA VAL A 256 68.69 -0.47 -29.58
C VAL A 256 68.55 0.05 -31.03
N PRO A 257 67.34 0.01 -31.62
CA PRO A 257 67.15 0.34 -33.03
C PRO A 257 67.25 1.85 -33.31
N ASP A 258 66.54 2.67 -32.54
CA ASP A 258 66.30 4.09 -32.82
C ASP A 258 66.86 5.05 -31.76
N SER A 259 67.54 4.53 -30.74
CA SER A 259 68.03 5.33 -29.60
C SER A 259 69.40 4.87 -29.12
N TYR A 260 69.87 5.35 -27.97
CA TYR A 260 71.15 4.96 -27.39
C TYR A 260 70.97 4.39 -25.98
N PHE A 261 71.96 3.63 -25.53
CA PHE A 261 72.15 3.37 -24.10
C PHE A 261 72.88 4.54 -23.47
N CYS A 262 72.44 4.97 -22.28
CA CYS A 262 73.09 6.02 -21.51
C CYS A 262 73.28 5.59 -20.06
N GLY A 263 74.40 5.95 -19.43
CA GLY A 263 74.70 5.62 -18.04
C GLY A 263 75.99 4.82 -17.86
N PRO A 264 76.16 4.14 -16.72
CA PRO A 264 77.37 3.38 -16.41
C PRO A 264 77.72 2.35 -17.49
N GLY A 265 79.01 2.22 -17.81
CA GLY A 265 79.49 1.24 -18.80
C GLY A 265 79.16 1.59 -20.25
N THR A 266 78.67 2.79 -20.53
CA THR A 266 78.37 3.28 -21.90
C THR A 266 79.28 4.45 -22.27
N SER A 267 79.43 4.68 -23.57
CA SER A 267 80.05 5.86 -24.16
C SER A 267 78.98 6.70 -24.87
N VAL A 268 79.36 7.89 -25.34
CA VAL A 268 78.46 8.70 -26.17
C VAL A 268 78.01 7.89 -27.38
N ASN A 269 76.70 7.89 -27.66
CA ASN A 269 76.07 7.20 -28.79
C ASN A 269 76.21 5.66 -28.78
N THR A 270 76.32 5.02 -27.62
CA THR A 270 76.33 3.55 -27.51
C THR A 270 75.02 2.94 -28.02
N LYS A 271 75.07 2.18 -29.13
CA LYS A 271 73.92 1.45 -29.73
C LYS A 271 73.76 0.01 -29.24
N GLN A 272 74.79 -0.53 -28.59
CA GLN A 272 74.84 -1.91 -28.16
C GLN A 272 75.46 -2.03 -26.77
N TYR A 273 74.91 -2.89 -25.93
CA TYR A 273 75.43 -3.21 -24.61
C TYR A 273 75.71 -4.70 -24.52
N ILE A 274 76.94 -5.09 -24.15
CA ILE A 274 77.34 -6.49 -24.06
C ILE A 274 77.13 -6.99 -22.64
N LEU A 275 76.33 -8.02 -22.49
CA LEU A 275 76.07 -8.75 -21.25
C LEU A 275 76.83 -10.09 -21.28
N LYS A 276 77.80 -10.25 -20.39
CA LYS A 276 78.57 -11.51 -20.28
C LYS A 276 77.73 -12.57 -19.59
N GLN A 277 78.22 -13.80 -19.62
CA GLN A 277 77.59 -14.91 -18.91
C GLN A 277 77.42 -14.58 -17.42
N ASN A 278 76.23 -14.90 -16.91
CA ASN A 278 75.74 -14.68 -15.54
C ASN A 278 75.63 -13.21 -15.11
N GLU A 279 75.59 -12.28 -16.05
CA GLU A 279 75.32 -10.87 -15.76
C GLU A 279 73.83 -10.53 -15.93
N THR A 280 73.37 -9.61 -15.09
CA THR A 280 72.03 -9.02 -15.15
C THR A 280 72.14 -7.52 -15.39
N LEU A 281 71.22 -6.97 -16.19
CA LEU A 281 71.12 -5.54 -16.47
C LEU A 281 69.68 -5.07 -16.30
N LEU A 282 69.50 -4.01 -15.51
CA LEU A 282 68.26 -3.24 -15.51
C LEU A 282 68.45 -1.99 -16.37
N VAL A 283 67.57 -1.83 -17.36
CA VAL A 283 67.47 -0.61 -18.16
C VAL A 283 66.09 0.01 -18.00
N MET A 284 66.02 1.33 -18.08
CA MET A 284 64.79 2.10 -18.01
C MET A 284 64.76 3.18 -19.08
N SER A 285 63.64 3.36 -19.77
CA SER A 285 63.52 4.41 -20.77
C SER A 285 63.29 5.77 -20.10
N ASP A 286 64.05 6.79 -20.53
CA ASP A 286 63.79 8.20 -20.21
C ASP A 286 62.84 8.87 -21.21
N GLY A 287 62.24 8.09 -22.12
CA GLY A 287 61.39 8.57 -23.22
C GLY A 287 62.13 8.82 -24.54
N TYR A 288 63.46 8.79 -24.54
CA TYR A 288 64.32 9.01 -25.71
C TYR A 288 65.40 7.93 -25.85
N ASN A 289 66.04 7.54 -24.76
CA ASN A 289 67.15 6.59 -24.64
C ASN A 289 66.83 5.49 -23.60
N TRP A 290 67.64 4.44 -23.61
CA TRP A 290 67.61 3.39 -22.58
C TRP A 290 68.68 3.69 -21.54
N ILE A 291 68.26 4.12 -20.35
CA ILE A 291 69.15 4.40 -19.23
C ILE A 291 69.54 3.11 -18.54
N VAL A 292 70.84 2.85 -18.44
CA VAL A 292 71.40 1.74 -17.66
C VAL A 292 71.35 2.12 -16.20
N ILE A 293 70.55 1.39 -15.40
CA ILE A 293 70.40 1.66 -13.96
C ILE A 293 71.41 0.86 -13.16
N ALA A 294 71.51 -0.45 -13.43
CA ALA A 294 72.40 -1.32 -12.69
C ALA A 294 72.82 -2.55 -13.51
N GLY A 295 74.10 -2.92 -13.37
CA GLY A 295 74.65 -4.18 -13.85
C GLY A 295 75.32 -4.91 -12.70
N PHE A 296 74.90 -6.13 -12.40
CA PHE A 296 75.51 -6.96 -11.36
C PHE A 296 75.77 -8.36 -11.90
N LYS A 297 76.84 -8.98 -11.41
CA LYS A 297 77.16 -10.37 -11.67
C LYS A 297 76.50 -11.22 -10.59
N ILE A 298 75.66 -12.17 -11.00
CA ILE A 298 75.04 -13.15 -10.10
C ILE A 298 76.01 -14.31 -9.88
#